data_AF-A0A1G0Y5Z3-F1
#
_entry.id   AF-A0A1G0Y5Z3-F1
#
_cell.length_a   1.000
_cell.length_b   1.000
_cell.length_c   1.000
_cell.angle_alpha   90.00
_cell.angle_beta   90.00
_cell.angle_gamma   90.00
#
_symmetry.space_group_name_H-M   'P 1'
#
loop_
_entity.id
_entity.type
_entity.pdbx_description
1 polymer ?
#
loop_
_entity_poly.entity_id
_entity_poly.type
_entity_poly.pdbx_seq_one_letter_code
_entity_poly.pdbx_strand_id
1 'polypeptide(L)'
;MPEGESQVVFGRPNRFLDASDWIWPGSWLSKLLLWNYKVDSHEVSTQTVAAIQQYLADNELRDVKVRINAYNVGDEWRRTFRNKAVGGGWRYTLGFISWLQYTILPQRFFGGDNYNPYSNTINIYSDLIPVALHEGGHSKDFAGRTYKGTYGFVYSVVPFFNLYPEGLASTDALSYFRAQANREQWVAAYKILYPAYGTYLGGNIGEWLAFPWNYAIQLGAVIPCHIVGRIKAATVPEQIEPQPKPEEAPLTQP
;
A
#
# COMPACT_ATOMS: atom_id res chain seq x y z
N MET A 1 17.03 -10.24 3.17
CA MET A 1 17.23 -9.91 1.74
C MET A 1 18.35 -10.78 1.20
N PRO A 2 18.46 -11.00 -0.13
CA PRO A 2 19.69 -11.52 -0.70
C PRO A 2 20.89 -10.64 -0.26
N GLU A 3 22.04 -11.26 0.00
CA GLU A 3 23.25 -10.53 0.41
C GLU A 3 23.60 -9.42 -0.60
N GLY A 4 23.92 -8.23 -0.08
CA GLY A 4 24.29 -7.06 -0.87
C GLY A 4 23.14 -6.28 -1.52
N GLU A 5 21.88 -6.70 -1.32
CA GLU A 5 20.72 -5.99 -1.89
C GLU A 5 20.16 -4.93 -0.92
N SER A 6 20.16 -3.65 -1.34
CA SER A 6 19.54 -2.56 -0.57
C SER A 6 18.02 -2.78 -0.41
N GLN A 7 17.50 -2.56 0.79
CA GLN A 7 16.07 -2.63 1.08
C GLN A 7 15.30 -1.53 0.35
N VAL A 8 15.84 -0.32 0.29
CA VAL A 8 15.25 0.83 -0.41
C VAL A 8 16.05 1.14 -1.67
N VAL A 9 15.36 1.34 -2.79
CA VAL A 9 15.96 1.71 -4.08
C VAL A 9 15.20 2.87 -4.69
N PHE A 10 15.93 3.90 -5.12
CA PHE A 10 15.39 5.03 -5.84
C PHE A 10 15.50 4.82 -7.35
N GLY A 11 14.48 5.26 -8.09
CA GLY A 11 14.57 5.38 -9.53
C GLY A 11 15.54 6.47 -9.94
N ARG A 12 16.16 6.32 -11.12
CA ARG A 12 16.91 7.41 -11.73
C ARG A 12 15.94 8.56 -12.06
N PRO A 13 16.27 9.83 -11.76
CA PRO A 13 15.44 10.97 -12.10
C PRO A 13 15.05 10.96 -13.58
N ASN A 14 13.78 11.17 -13.88
CA ASN A 14 13.26 11.22 -15.24
C ASN A 14 12.10 12.22 -15.31
N ARG A 15 12.34 13.38 -15.95
CA ARG A 15 11.36 14.48 -16.00
C ARG A 15 10.00 14.11 -16.60
N PHE A 16 9.95 13.15 -17.53
CA PHE A 16 8.69 12.74 -18.15
C PHE A 16 7.91 11.80 -17.23
N LEU A 17 8.59 10.79 -16.67
CA LEU A 17 7.96 9.82 -15.78
C LEU A 17 7.64 10.44 -14.41
N ASP A 18 8.43 11.39 -13.94
CA ASP A 18 8.20 12.05 -12.64
C ASP A 18 7.22 13.23 -12.76
N ALA A 19 6.74 13.56 -13.97
CA ALA A 19 5.67 14.51 -14.22
C ALA A 19 4.40 13.82 -14.74
N SER A 20 4.35 12.49 -14.74
CA SER A 20 3.23 11.73 -15.29
C SER A 20 1.93 11.96 -14.54
N ASP A 21 2.02 12.42 -13.30
CA ASP A 21 0.89 12.74 -12.44
C ASP A 21 0.08 13.96 -12.93
N TRP A 22 0.70 14.80 -13.77
CA TRP A 22 0.06 15.88 -14.53
C TRP A 22 -0.32 15.49 -15.96
N ILE A 23 0.02 14.29 -16.41
CA ILE A 23 -0.24 13.83 -17.79
C ILE A 23 -1.35 12.78 -17.80
N TRP A 24 -1.34 11.90 -16.81
CA TRP A 24 -2.25 10.77 -16.69
C TRP A 24 -3.56 11.17 -16.00
N PRO A 25 -4.72 11.10 -16.69
CA PRO A 25 -6.00 11.50 -16.10
C PRO A 25 -6.39 10.68 -14.86
N GLY A 26 -5.92 9.44 -14.75
CA GLY A 26 -6.16 8.63 -13.56
C GLY A 26 -5.49 9.20 -12.31
N SER A 27 -4.30 9.82 -12.43
CA SER A 27 -3.66 10.48 -11.29
C SER A 27 -4.44 11.70 -10.82
N TRP A 28 -4.96 12.51 -11.76
CA TRP A 28 -5.85 13.62 -11.43
C TRP A 28 -7.12 13.16 -10.74
N LEU A 29 -7.72 12.06 -11.22
CA LEU A 29 -8.90 11.48 -10.60
C LEU A 29 -8.58 11.01 -9.17
N SER A 30 -7.45 10.33 -8.95
CA SER A 30 -7.02 9.91 -7.61
C SER A 30 -6.82 11.10 -6.67
N LYS A 31 -6.13 12.16 -7.11
CA LYS A 31 -5.95 13.40 -6.33
C LYS A 31 -7.29 14.05 -5.97
N LEU A 32 -8.25 14.06 -6.90
CA LEU A 32 -9.60 14.58 -6.67
C LEU A 32 -10.40 13.71 -5.70
N LEU A 33 -10.46 12.39 -5.96
CA LEU A 33 -11.18 11.41 -5.15
C LEU A 33 -10.68 11.39 -3.71
N LEU A 34 -9.36 11.46 -3.52
CA LEU A 34 -8.75 11.42 -2.20
C LEU A 34 -8.55 12.81 -1.58
N TRP A 35 -8.87 13.87 -2.32
CA TRP A 35 -8.68 15.26 -1.91
C TRP A 35 -7.25 15.51 -1.39
N ASN A 36 -6.25 15.08 -2.14
CA ASN A 36 -4.86 15.25 -1.75
C ASN A 36 -3.93 15.30 -2.98
N TYR A 37 -3.22 16.40 -3.15
CA TYR A 37 -2.33 16.62 -4.31
C TYR A 37 -1.05 15.79 -4.24
N LYS A 38 -0.67 15.25 -3.07
CA LYS A 38 0.54 14.45 -2.90
C LYS A 38 0.41 13.02 -3.42
N VAL A 39 -0.82 12.58 -3.70
CA VAL A 39 -1.11 11.28 -4.32
C VAL A 39 -0.46 11.22 -5.70
N ASP A 40 0.34 10.19 -5.95
CA ASP A 40 1.11 9.97 -7.18
C ASP A 40 2.01 11.16 -7.56
N SER A 41 2.39 12.04 -6.63
CA SER A 41 3.16 13.26 -6.96
C SER A 41 4.55 13.00 -7.52
N HIS A 42 5.08 11.77 -7.38
CA HIS A 42 6.45 11.41 -7.70
C HIS A 42 7.52 12.26 -6.99
N GLU A 43 7.15 13.06 -5.99
CA GLU A 43 8.03 13.88 -5.16
C GLU A 43 8.11 13.30 -3.75
N VAL A 44 8.49 12.03 -3.64
CA VAL A 44 8.52 11.30 -2.36
C VAL A 44 9.62 11.88 -1.45
N SER A 45 9.21 12.45 -0.31
CA SER A 45 10.12 13.09 0.63
C SER A 45 10.98 12.09 1.41
N THR A 46 12.11 12.56 1.95
CA THR A 46 12.94 11.77 2.86
C THR A 46 12.20 11.38 4.12
N GLN A 47 11.19 12.16 4.57
CA GLN A 47 10.36 11.79 5.72
C GLN A 47 9.50 10.57 5.40
N THR A 48 8.88 10.51 4.21
CA THR A 48 8.08 9.35 3.78
C THR A 48 8.94 8.09 3.68
N VAL A 49 10.14 8.21 3.10
CA VAL A 49 11.09 7.09 3.00
C VAL A 49 11.55 6.63 4.38
N ALA A 50 11.93 7.55 5.27
CA ALA A 50 12.35 7.20 6.62
C ALA A 50 11.22 6.53 7.42
N ALA A 51 9.98 7.00 7.28
CA ALA A 51 8.83 6.43 7.97
C ALA A 51 8.57 4.98 7.55
N ILE A 52 8.59 4.66 6.25
CA ILE A 52 8.40 3.27 5.81
C ILE A 52 9.59 2.38 6.21
N GLN A 53 10.82 2.89 6.18
CA GLN A 53 11.99 2.14 6.67
C GLN A 53 11.86 1.80 8.15
N GLN A 54 11.47 2.79 8.98
CA GLN A 54 11.26 2.59 10.41
C GLN A 54 10.14 1.58 10.65
N TYR A 55 9.02 1.72 9.96
CA TYR A 55 7.90 0.79 10.07
C TYR A 55 8.32 -0.65 9.72
N LEU A 56 9.05 -0.86 8.61
CA LEU A 56 9.52 -2.19 8.23
C LEU A 56 10.53 -2.76 9.24
N ALA A 57 11.38 -1.92 9.81
CA ALA A 57 12.35 -2.32 10.83
C ALA A 57 11.64 -2.75 12.14
N ASP A 58 10.67 -1.96 12.61
CA ASP A 58 9.90 -2.22 13.82
C ASP A 58 9.07 -3.52 13.72
N ASN A 59 8.69 -3.92 12.50
CA ASN A 59 7.94 -5.15 12.23
C ASN A 59 8.83 -6.30 11.71
N GLU A 60 10.16 -6.15 11.75
CA GLU A 60 11.14 -7.17 11.32
C GLU A 60 11.00 -7.61 9.85
N LEU A 61 10.47 -6.76 8.98
CA LEU A 61 10.17 -7.05 7.57
C LEU A 61 11.39 -6.83 6.66
N ARG A 62 12.51 -7.49 7.02
CA ARG A 62 13.83 -7.28 6.42
C ARG A 62 13.91 -7.70 4.94
N ASP A 63 13.03 -8.57 4.47
CA ASP A 63 13.03 -9.12 3.11
C ASP A 63 12.20 -8.30 2.09
N VAL A 64 11.44 -7.32 2.56
CA VAL A 64 10.58 -6.47 1.74
C VAL A 64 11.45 -5.46 1.00
N LYS A 65 11.33 -5.40 -0.32
CA LYS A 65 11.94 -4.33 -1.13
C LYS A 65 11.02 -3.11 -1.12
N VAL A 66 11.59 -1.91 -1.05
CA VAL A 66 10.87 -0.66 -1.26
C VAL A 66 11.48 0.05 -2.48
N ARG A 67 10.62 0.40 -3.44
CA ARG A 67 10.97 1.12 -4.66
C ARG A 67 10.34 2.50 -4.65
N ILE A 68 11.18 3.53 -4.63
CA ILE A 68 10.74 4.93 -4.68
C ILE A 68 10.91 5.43 -6.10
N ASN A 69 9.81 5.71 -6.80
CA ASN A 69 9.82 6.13 -8.21
C ASN A 69 10.69 5.24 -9.11
N ALA A 70 10.83 3.96 -8.79
CA ALA A 70 11.74 3.06 -9.50
C ALA A 70 10.97 2.11 -10.41
N TYR A 71 11.50 1.93 -11.61
CA TYR A 71 11.00 0.96 -12.57
C TYR A 71 12.14 0.04 -13.00
N ASN A 72 12.10 -1.22 -12.56
CA ASN A 72 13.17 -2.20 -12.82
C ASN A 72 12.60 -3.59 -13.06
N VAL A 73 12.28 -3.86 -14.33
CA VAL A 73 11.67 -5.10 -14.80
C VAL A 73 12.52 -6.34 -14.52
N GLY A 74 13.84 -6.23 -14.70
CA GLY A 74 14.76 -7.36 -14.51
C GLY A 74 14.89 -7.75 -13.05
N ASP A 75 14.95 -6.76 -12.15
CA ASP A 75 14.92 -7.02 -10.71
C ASP A 75 13.57 -7.59 -10.27
N GLU A 76 12.46 -7.08 -10.80
CA GLU A 76 11.13 -7.61 -10.48
C GLU A 76 10.96 -9.06 -10.93
N TRP A 77 11.39 -9.40 -12.15
CA TRP A 77 11.47 -10.79 -12.61
C TRP A 77 12.24 -11.65 -11.63
N ARG A 78 13.48 -11.24 -11.33
CA ARG A 78 14.38 -11.98 -10.45
C ARG A 78 13.76 -12.20 -9.07
N ARG A 79 13.15 -11.17 -8.47
CA ARG A 79 12.51 -11.27 -7.14
C ARG A 79 11.28 -12.18 -7.19
N THR A 80 10.40 -12.02 -8.17
CA THR A 80 9.22 -12.89 -8.35
C THR A 80 9.62 -14.35 -8.42
N PHE A 81 10.56 -14.73 -9.29
CA PHE A 81 10.91 -16.14 -9.49
C PHE A 81 11.84 -16.72 -8.41
N ARG A 82 12.51 -15.87 -7.63
CA ARG A 82 13.31 -16.28 -6.45
C ARG A 82 12.51 -16.30 -5.15
N ASN A 83 11.35 -15.67 -5.07
CA ASN A 83 10.52 -15.67 -3.88
C ASN A 83 10.02 -17.09 -3.55
N LYS A 84 10.69 -17.77 -2.62
CA LYS A 84 10.34 -19.13 -2.19
C LYS A 84 9.19 -19.16 -1.17
N ALA A 85 8.82 -18.00 -0.60
CA ALA A 85 7.67 -17.89 0.28
C ALA A 85 6.33 -17.99 -0.48
N VAL A 86 6.34 -17.82 -1.81
CA VAL A 86 5.21 -18.11 -2.69
C VAL A 86 5.42 -19.48 -3.34
N GLY A 87 4.41 -20.34 -3.22
CA GLY A 87 4.41 -21.68 -3.82
C GLY A 87 4.64 -21.65 -5.33
N GLY A 88 5.32 -22.67 -5.86
CA GLY A 88 5.75 -22.71 -7.27
C GLY A 88 4.62 -22.48 -8.27
N GLY A 89 3.46 -23.12 -8.09
CA GLY A 89 2.29 -22.92 -8.95
C GLY A 89 1.91 -21.45 -9.10
N TRP A 90 1.66 -20.76 -7.98
CA TRP A 90 1.31 -19.33 -7.98
C TRP A 90 2.44 -18.43 -8.48
N ARG A 91 3.69 -18.75 -8.15
CA ARG A 91 4.85 -17.98 -8.58
C ARG A 91 5.03 -18.01 -10.10
N TYR A 92 4.83 -19.16 -10.74
CA TYR A 92 5.00 -19.31 -12.19
C TYR A 92 3.76 -18.92 -13.00
N THR A 93 2.57 -18.81 -12.38
CA THR A 93 1.34 -18.34 -13.04
C THR A 93 1.06 -16.87 -12.72
N LEU A 94 0.46 -16.58 -11.56
CA LEU A 94 0.09 -15.23 -11.16
C LEU A 94 1.30 -14.34 -10.93
N GLY A 95 2.42 -14.89 -10.45
CA GLY A 95 3.68 -14.15 -10.37
C GLY A 95 4.18 -13.72 -11.75
N PHE A 96 4.07 -14.58 -12.77
CA PHE A 96 4.41 -14.21 -14.15
C PHE A 96 3.45 -13.14 -14.69
N ILE A 97 2.14 -13.28 -14.46
CA ILE A 97 1.14 -12.28 -14.88
C ILE A 97 1.41 -10.93 -14.19
N SER A 98 1.67 -10.94 -12.89
CA SER A 98 2.01 -9.74 -12.10
C SER A 98 3.26 -9.06 -12.63
N TRP A 99 4.32 -9.83 -12.92
CA TRP A 99 5.52 -9.29 -13.55
C TRP A 99 5.24 -8.73 -14.96
N LEU A 100 4.42 -9.41 -15.76
CA LEU A 100 4.06 -8.96 -17.10
C LEU A 100 3.29 -7.65 -17.01
N GLN A 101 2.29 -7.55 -16.13
CA GLN A 101 1.53 -6.33 -15.87
C GLN A 101 2.45 -5.18 -15.44
N TYR A 102 3.37 -5.42 -14.50
CA TYR A 102 4.39 -4.44 -14.12
C TYR A 102 5.21 -4.00 -15.34
N THR A 103 5.57 -4.93 -16.22
CA THR A 103 6.37 -4.65 -17.42
C THR A 103 5.62 -3.81 -18.45
N ILE A 104 4.36 -4.15 -18.76
CA ILE A 104 3.60 -3.44 -19.81
C ILE A 104 2.94 -2.15 -19.31
N LEU A 105 2.64 -2.07 -18.02
CA LEU A 105 2.01 -0.93 -17.36
C LEU A 105 2.99 -0.40 -16.29
N PRO A 106 3.98 0.41 -16.69
CA PRO A 106 4.94 0.96 -15.73
C PRO A 106 4.19 1.83 -14.73
N GLN A 107 4.02 1.33 -13.51
CA GLN A 107 3.33 2.06 -12.44
C GLN A 107 4.01 3.38 -12.10
N ARG A 108 5.31 3.53 -12.40
CA ARG A 108 5.98 4.84 -12.34
C ARG A 108 5.29 5.90 -13.23
N PHE A 109 4.63 5.51 -14.31
CA PHE A 109 3.84 6.45 -15.13
C PHE A 109 2.39 6.56 -14.62
N PHE A 110 1.75 5.41 -14.33
CA PHE A 110 0.32 5.38 -13.99
C PHE A 110 0.01 5.76 -12.53
N GLY A 111 1.02 5.82 -11.66
CA GLY A 111 0.86 5.97 -10.23
C GLY A 111 0.36 4.68 -9.57
N GLY A 112 -0.19 4.84 -8.37
CA GLY A 112 -0.71 3.76 -7.55
C GLY A 112 0.37 3.12 -6.70
N ASP A 113 0.52 3.62 -5.48
CA ASP A 113 1.29 2.93 -4.44
C ASP A 113 0.73 1.52 -4.25
N ASN A 114 1.60 0.53 -4.14
CA ASN A 114 1.17 -0.86 -4.00
C ASN A 114 2.25 -1.77 -3.43
N TYR A 115 1.82 -2.79 -2.71
CA TYR A 115 2.60 -3.96 -2.37
C TYR A 115 2.30 -5.12 -3.34
N ASN A 116 3.36 -5.66 -3.95
CA ASN A 116 3.31 -6.87 -4.75
C ASN A 116 3.74 -8.09 -3.90
N PRO A 117 2.82 -9.02 -3.57
CA PRO A 117 3.15 -10.20 -2.77
C PRO A 117 4.01 -11.23 -3.51
N TYR A 118 4.01 -11.22 -4.84
CA TYR A 118 4.77 -12.18 -5.64
C TYR A 118 6.26 -11.86 -5.66
N SER A 119 6.62 -10.58 -5.75
CA SER A 119 8.01 -10.11 -5.69
C SER A 119 8.45 -9.65 -4.29
N ASN A 120 7.51 -9.61 -3.33
CA ASN A 120 7.71 -9.05 -2.00
C ASN A 120 8.27 -7.62 -2.06
N THR A 121 7.58 -6.74 -2.80
CA THR A 121 8.04 -5.39 -3.11
C THR A 121 6.93 -4.37 -2.94
N ILE A 122 7.23 -3.27 -2.23
CA ILE A 122 6.43 -2.06 -2.14
C ILE A 122 6.93 -1.09 -3.20
N ASN A 123 6.02 -0.54 -4.01
CA ASN A 123 6.29 0.56 -4.94
C ASN A 123 5.60 1.82 -4.40
N ILE A 124 6.35 2.92 -4.29
CA ILE A 124 5.90 4.20 -3.75
C ILE A 124 6.16 5.31 -4.77
N TYR A 125 5.11 6.07 -5.02
CA TYR A 125 4.98 7.21 -5.93
C TYR A 125 4.32 8.41 -5.25
N SER A 126 3.55 8.21 -4.16
CA SER A 126 2.96 9.31 -3.38
C SER A 126 3.85 9.76 -2.22
N ASP A 127 3.83 11.07 -1.92
CA ASP A 127 4.44 11.62 -0.71
C ASP A 127 3.46 11.61 0.48
N LEU A 128 3.04 10.42 0.89
CA LEU A 128 2.06 10.24 1.96
C LEU A 128 2.49 9.12 2.90
N ILE A 129 3.01 9.50 4.07
CA ILE A 129 3.40 8.56 5.15
C ILE A 129 2.28 7.54 5.46
N PRO A 130 0.98 7.91 5.60
CA PRO A 130 -0.06 6.94 5.85
C PRO A 130 -0.25 5.90 4.75
N VAL A 131 -0.08 6.30 3.48
CA VAL A 131 -0.20 5.39 2.33
C VAL A 131 1.02 4.46 2.25
N ALA A 132 2.22 5.00 2.47
CA ALA A 132 3.43 4.17 2.53
C ALA A 132 3.34 3.10 3.64
N LEU A 133 2.84 3.48 4.83
CA LEU A 133 2.63 2.53 5.92
C LEU A 133 1.47 1.57 5.67
N HIS A 134 0.44 1.95 4.93
CA HIS A 134 -0.60 1.05 4.45
C HIS A 134 0.00 -0.07 3.58
N GLU A 135 0.88 0.25 2.63
CA GLU A 135 1.61 -0.77 1.87
C GLU A 135 2.54 -1.62 2.74
N GLY A 136 3.14 -0.99 3.76
CA GLY A 136 3.83 -1.69 4.84
C GLY A 136 2.93 -2.72 5.54
N GLY A 137 1.70 -2.34 5.85
CA GLY A 137 0.67 -3.19 6.45
C GLY A 137 0.32 -4.39 5.58
N HIS A 138 0.18 -4.21 4.26
CA HIS A 138 0.04 -5.33 3.32
C HIS A 138 1.23 -6.29 3.40
N SER A 139 2.45 -5.75 3.41
CA SER A 139 3.65 -6.59 3.52
C SER A 139 3.73 -7.35 4.85
N LYS A 140 3.32 -6.73 5.96
CA LYS A 140 3.21 -7.34 7.28
C LYS A 140 2.17 -8.46 7.30
N ASP A 141 1.02 -8.22 6.71
CA ASP A 141 -0.05 -9.21 6.65
C ASP A 141 0.41 -10.45 5.86
N PHE A 142 0.99 -10.24 4.67
CA PHE A 142 1.56 -11.34 3.87
C PHE A 142 2.74 -12.03 4.54
N ALA A 143 3.52 -11.33 5.38
CA ALA A 143 4.60 -11.95 6.14
C ALA A 143 4.09 -13.05 7.09
N GLY A 144 2.93 -12.82 7.72
CA GLY A 144 2.29 -13.76 8.65
C GLY A 144 1.48 -14.90 8.01
N ARG A 145 1.33 -14.94 6.67
CA ARG A 145 0.54 -16.01 6.00
C ARG A 145 1.38 -17.24 5.67
N THR A 146 0.87 -18.42 6.00
CA THR A 146 1.45 -19.71 5.59
C THR A 146 1.37 -19.93 4.09
N TYR A 147 0.21 -19.64 3.48
CA TYR A 147 -0.03 -19.86 2.05
C TYR A 147 -0.14 -18.53 1.28
N LYS A 148 0.96 -17.78 1.22
CA LYS A 148 1.01 -16.44 0.61
C LYS A 148 0.46 -16.39 -0.82
N GLY A 149 0.80 -17.38 -1.64
CA GLY A 149 0.32 -17.45 -3.02
C GLY A 149 -1.20 -17.67 -3.14
N THR A 150 -1.75 -18.57 -2.31
CA THR A 150 -3.20 -18.83 -2.28
C THR A 150 -3.94 -17.61 -1.74
N TYR A 151 -3.41 -16.99 -0.69
CA TYR A 151 -3.96 -15.75 -0.15
C TYR A 151 -3.98 -14.63 -1.20
N GLY A 152 -2.87 -14.43 -1.93
CA GLY A 152 -2.79 -13.46 -3.04
C GLY A 152 -3.74 -13.78 -4.20
N PHE A 153 -3.96 -15.06 -4.50
CA PHE A 153 -4.97 -15.45 -5.49
C PHE A 153 -6.40 -15.12 -5.04
N VAL A 154 -6.77 -15.49 -3.81
CA VAL A 154 -8.10 -15.20 -3.26
C VAL A 154 -8.34 -13.69 -3.20
N TYR A 155 -7.33 -12.94 -2.75
CA TYR A 155 -7.29 -11.48 -2.81
C TYR A 155 -7.62 -10.90 -4.18
N SER A 156 -7.11 -11.52 -5.25
CA SER A 156 -7.24 -10.98 -6.61
C SER A 156 -8.51 -11.42 -7.33
N VAL A 157 -9.13 -12.53 -6.93
CA VAL A 157 -10.18 -13.20 -7.74
C VAL A 157 -11.53 -13.28 -7.04
N VAL A 158 -11.57 -13.33 -5.70
CA VAL A 158 -12.85 -13.42 -4.99
C VAL A 158 -13.43 -12.02 -4.80
N PRO A 159 -14.63 -11.73 -5.36
CA PRO A 159 -15.25 -10.42 -5.21
C PRO A 159 -15.38 -10.00 -3.75
N PHE A 160 -15.12 -8.73 -3.46
CA PHE A 160 -15.15 -8.10 -2.13
C PHE A 160 -14.13 -8.63 -1.12
N PHE A 161 -13.42 -9.74 -1.39
CA PHE A 161 -12.44 -10.24 -0.43
C PHE A 161 -11.28 -9.27 -0.27
N ASN A 162 -10.90 -8.52 -1.31
CA ASN A 162 -9.89 -7.47 -1.24
C ASN A 162 -10.17 -6.40 -0.18
N LEU A 163 -11.43 -6.16 0.18
CA LEU A 163 -11.78 -5.23 1.25
C LEU A 163 -11.20 -5.65 2.61
N TYR A 164 -11.08 -6.96 2.87
CA TYR A 164 -10.51 -7.44 4.12
C TYR A 164 -9.01 -7.09 4.27
N PRO A 165 -8.12 -7.45 3.33
CA PRO A 165 -6.72 -7.03 3.36
C PRO A 165 -6.54 -5.52 3.38
N GLU A 166 -7.32 -4.76 2.59
CA GLU A 166 -7.26 -3.29 2.60
C GLU A 166 -7.62 -2.71 3.98
N GLY A 167 -8.63 -3.28 4.64
CA GLY A 167 -9.02 -2.90 6.00
C GLY A 167 -7.95 -3.25 7.05
N LEU A 168 -7.29 -4.41 6.92
CA LEU A 168 -6.17 -4.80 7.79
C LEU A 168 -5.00 -3.85 7.64
N ALA A 169 -4.56 -3.57 6.41
CA ALA A 169 -3.47 -2.65 6.11
C ALA A 169 -3.75 -1.23 6.64
N SER A 170 -4.98 -0.73 6.42
CA SER A 170 -5.39 0.58 6.93
C SER A 170 -5.42 0.64 8.46
N THR A 171 -5.93 -0.40 9.10
CA THR A 171 -6.01 -0.50 10.57
C THR A 171 -4.62 -0.61 11.18
N ASP A 172 -3.72 -1.35 10.55
CA ASP A 172 -2.34 -1.48 11.02
C ASP A 172 -1.60 -0.14 10.95
N ALA A 173 -1.70 0.60 9.83
CA ALA A 173 -1.14 1.94 9.71
C ALA A 173 -1.69 2.91 10.78
N LEU A 174 -3.02 2.94 10.97
CA LEU A 174 -3.67 3.76 12.01
C LEU A 174 -3.18 3.39 13.42
N SER A 175 -3.07 2.08 13.70
CA SER A 175 -2.64 1.59 15.01
C SER A 175 -1.16 1.89 15.26
N TYR A 176 -0.33 1.84 14.23
CA TYR A 176 1.07 2.21 14.32
C TYR A 176 1.25 3.70 14.68
N PHE A 177 0.50 4.61 14.04
CA PHE A 177 0.56 6.04 14.39
C PHE A 177 0.09 6.31 15.82
N ARG A 178 -0.95 5.59 16.28
CA ARG A 178 -1.39 5.65 17.68
C ARG A 178 -0.30 5.17 18.63
N ALA A 179 0.32 4.02 18.34
CA ALA A 179 1.38 3.45 19.18
C ALA A 179 2.60 4.38 19.29
N GLN A 180 2.95 5.08 18.20
CA GLN A 180 4.03 6.06 18.16
C GLN A 180 3.64 7.44 18.71
N ALA A 181 2.44 7.60 19.25
CA ALA A 181 1.87 8.89 19.68
C ALA A 181 1.97 10.00 18.60
N ASN A 182 1.96 9.61 17.31
CA ASN A 182 2.10 10.54 16.20
C ASN A 182 0.73 11.05 15.76
N ARG A 183 0.23 12.06 16.46
CA ARG A 183 -1.10 12.64 16.23
C ARG A 183 -1.29 13.16 14.81
N GLU A 184 -0.31 13.88 14.29
CA GLU A 184 -0.38 14.48 12.95
C GLU A 184 -0.64 13.40 11.91
N GLN A 185 0.16 12.34 11.92
CA GLN A 185 0.00 11.23 10.98
C GLN A 185 -1.24 10.41 11.25
N TRP A 186 -1.69 10.27 12.51
CA TRP A 186 -2.94 9.58 12.83
C TRP A 186 -4.16 10.31 12.26
N VAL A 187 -4.20 11.64 12.39
CA VAL A 187 -5.23 12.50 11.78
C VAL A 187 -5.16 12.46 10.26
N ALA A 188 -3.95 12.53 9.68
CA ALA A 188 -3.76 12.43 8.23
C ALA A 188 -4.23 11.07 7.68
N ALA A 189 -3.91 9.99 8.39
CA ALA A 189 -4.31 8.62 8.05
C ALA A 189 -5.84 8.47 7.99
N TYR A 190 -6.57 9.00 8.98
CA TYR A 190 -8.04 9.01 8.92
C TYR A 190 -8.59 9.74 7.69
N LYS A 191 -7.97 10.86 7.32
CA LYS A 191 -8.43 11.68 6.18
C LYS A 191 -8.11 11.07 4.82
N ILE A 192 -7.13 10.18 4.73
CA ILE A 192 -6.70 9.58 3.45
C ILE A 192 -7.09 8.10 3.30
N LEU A 193 -6.91 7.28 4.33
CA LEU A 193 -7.12 5.83 4.24
C LEU A 193 -8.60 5.45 4.22
N TYR A 194 -9.46 6.21 4.90
CA TYR A 194 -10.91 5.98 4.85
C TYR A 194 -11.48 6.20 3.43
N PRO A 195 -11.29 7.38 2.80
CA PRO A 195 -11.76 7.56 1.43
C PRO A 195 -11.06 6.62 0.44
N ALA A 196 -9.77 6.29 0.64
CA ALA A 196 -9.09 5.27 -0.15
C ALA A 196 -9.79 3.91 -0.06
N TYR A 197 -10.14 3.44 1.15
CA TYR A 197 -10.96 2.24 1.35
C TYR A 197 -12.29 2.29 0.57
N GLY A 198 -12.94 3.45 0.56
CA GLY A 198 -14.15 3.70 -0.23
C GLY A 198 -13.96 3.51 -1.74
N THR A 199 -12.76 3.78 -2.28
CA THR A 199 -12.45 3.51 -3.69
C THR A 199 -12.46 2.02 -4.02
N TYR A 200 -12.00 1.15 -3.10
CA TYR A 200 -12.05 -0.30 -3.27
C TYR A 200 -13.47 -0.83 -3.18
N LEU A 201 -14.27 -0.32 -2.24
CA LEU A 201 -15.69 -0.69 -2.12
C LEU A 201 -16.47 -0.29 -3.38
N GLY A 202 -16.30 0.96 -3.81
CA GLY A 202 -16.91 1.49 -5.02
C GLY A 202 -16.45 0.76 -6.28
N GLY A 203 -15.17 0.40 -6.37
CA GLY A 203 -14.59 -0.37 -7.47
C GLY A 203 -15.22 -1.76 -7.60
N ASN A 204 -15.28 -2.53 -6.50
CA ASN A 204 -15.90 -3.86 -6.50
C ASN A 204 -17.37 -3.85 -6.98
N ILE A 205 -18.13 -2.81 -6.61
CA ILE A 205 -19.53 -2.68 -7.05
C ILE A 205 -19.57 -2.18 -8.51
N GLY A 206 -18.71 -1.22 -8.86
CA GLY A 206 -18.64 -0.59 -10.17
C GLY A 206 -18.19 -1.52 -11.30
N GLU A 207 -17.42 -2.57 -11.01
CA GLU A 207 -17.00 -3.60 -11.99
C GLU A 207 -18.18 -4.28 -12.71
N TRP A 208 -19.36 -4.31 -12.07
CA TRP A 208 -20.57 -4.92 -12.62
C TRP A 208 -21.46 -3.94 -13.40
N LEU A 209 -21.03 -2.69 -13.55
CA LEU A 209 -21.83 -1.60 -14.10
C LEU A 209 -21.15 -0.96 -15.30
N ALA A 210 -21.94 -0.61 -16.31
CA ALA A 210 -21.45 0.15 -17.46
C ALA A 210 -21.19 1.62 -17.10
N PHE A 211 -20.35 2.25 -17.91
CA PHE A 211 -20.18 3.71 -17.88
C PHE A 211 -21.51 4.42 -18.13
N PRO A 212 -21.84 5.53 -17.40
CA PRO A 212 -21.05 6.20 -16.37
C PRO A 212 -21.34 5.73 -14.93
N TRP A 213 -22.15 4.69 -14.75
CA TRP A 213 -22.62 4.27 -13.43
C TRP A 213 -21.52 3.72 -12.53
N ASN A 214 -20.48 3.12 -13.11
CA ASN A 214 -19.29 2.71 -12.37
C ASN A 214 -18.66 3.89 -11.58
N TYR A 215 -18.53 5.06 -12.20
CA TYR A 215 -17.97 6.26 -11.54
C TYR A 215 -18.93 6.86 -10.52
N ALA A 216 -20.24 6.87 -10.81
CA ALA A 216 -21.24 7.36 -9.87
C ALA A 216 -21.26 6.53 -8.57
N ILE A 217 -21.15 5.20 -8.69
CA ILE A 217 -21.02 4.30 -7.54
C ILE A 217 -19.72 4.52 -6.79
N GLN A 218 -18.60 4.70 -7.52
CA GLN A 218 -17.32 4.97 -6.87
C GLN A 218 -17.38 6.26 -6.04
N LEU A 219 -17.94 7.34 -6.58
CA LEU A 219 -18.16 8.59 -5.85
C LEU A 219 -19.11 8.38 -4.66
N GLY A 220 -20.21 7.65 -4.86
CA GLY A 220 -21.18 7.31 -3.81
C GLY A 220 -20.57 6.52 -2.65
N ALA A 221 -19.55 5.69 -2.91
CA ALA A 221 -18.81 4.98 -1.87
C ALA A 221 -17.74 5.85 -1.18
N VAL A 222 -17.07 6.73 -1.93
CA VAL A 222 -15.96 7.57 -1.40
C VAL A 222 -16.46 8.72 -0.52
N ILE A 223 -17.60 9.35 -0.85
CA ILE A 223 -18.18 10.46 -0.08
C ILE A 223 -18.45 10.11 1.41
N PRO A 224 -19.20 9.06 1.75
CA PRO A 224 -19.43 8.70 3.14
C PRO A 224 -18.14 8.35 3.87
N CYS A 225 -17.17 7.72 3.19
CA CYS A 225 -15.86 7.45 3.74
C CYS A 225 -15.06 8.72 4.07
N HIS A 226 -15.15 9.76 3.23
CA HIS A 226 -14.60 11.09 3.53
C HIS A 226 -15.22 11.73 4.77
N ILE A 227 -16.54 11.58 4.94
CA ILE A 227 -17.29 12.10 6.10
C ILE A 227 -16.83 11.38 7.37
N VAL A 228 -16.87 10.04 7.36
CA VAL A 228 -16.47 9.22 8.51
C VAL A 228 -14.99 9.46 8.86
N GLY A 229 -14.11 9.50 7.86
CA GLY A 229 -12.69 9.80 8.06
C GLY A 229 -12.47 11.17 8.74
N ARG A 230 -13.20 12.21 8.32
CA ARG A 230 -13.13 13.53 8.97
C ARG A 230 -13.69 13.53 10.38
N ILE A 231 -14.81 12.83 10.64
CA ILE A 231 -15.36 12.69 11.99
C ILE A 231 -14.35 12.00 12.90
N LYS A 232 -13.77 10.87 12.47
CA LYS A 232 -12.76 10.15 13.25
C LYS A 232 -11.51 10.98 13.49
N ALA A 233 -11.04 11.70 12.47
CA ALA A 233 -9.93 12.63 12.59
C ALA A 233 -10.19 13.73 13.63
N ALA A 234 -11.42 14.26 13.70
CA ALA A 234 -11.80 15.27 14.70
C ALA A 234 -11.88 14.72 16.13
N THR A 235 -12.10 13.42 16.29
CA THR A 235 -12.14 12.75 17.61
C THR A 235 -10.76 12.34 18.14
N VAL A 236 -9.67 12.53 17.38
CA VAL A 236 -8.32 12.20 17.84
C VAL A 236 -7.91 13.16 18.97
N PRO A 237 -7.63 12.65 20.19
CA PRO A 237 -7.23 13.48 21.33
C PRO A 237 -5.98 14.33 21.02
N GLU A 238 -5.85 15.48 21.68
CA GLU A 238 -4.66 16.34 21.55
C GLU A 238 -3.40 15.67 22.08
N GLN A 239 -3.53 14.93 23.17
CA GLN A 239 -2.46 14.15 23.78
C GLN A 239 -2.77 12.66 23.58
N ILE A 240 -1.82 11.93 23.02
CA ILE A 240 -1.92 10.49 22.83
C ILE A 240 -1.05 9.85 23.91
N GLU A 241 -1.68 9.15 24.83
CA GLU A 241 -0.94 8.28 25.75
C GLU A 241 -0.29 7.16 24.92
N PRO A 242 1.04 6.96 25.03
CA PRO A 242 1.70 5.83 24.39
C PRO A 242 1.04 4.54 24.86
N GLN A 243 0.69 3.65 23.94
CA GLN A 243 0.27 2.33 24.38
C GLN A 243 1.47 1.63 25.02
N PRO A 244 1.31 1.02 26.21
CA PRO A 244 2.36 0.20 26.78
C PRO A 244 2.73 -0.89 25.76
N LYS A 245 4.03 -1.11 25.56
CA LYS A 245 4.48 -2.27 24.77
C LYS A 245 3.81 -3.51 25.34
N PRO A 246 3.33 -4.45 24.50
CA PRO A 246 2.86 -5.73 25.00
C PRO A 246 3.95 -6.30 25.90
N GLU A 247 3.62 -6.55 27.16
CA GLU A 247 4.48 -7.24 28.10
C GLU A 247 4.85 -8.58 27.44
N GLU A 248 6.14 -8.89 27.32
CA GLU A 248 6.59 -10.19 26.85
C GLU A 248 5.93 -11.22 27.76
N ALA A 249 4.88 -11.88 27.26
CA ALA A 249 4.26 -12.98 27.98
C ALA A 249 5.40 -13.96 28.29
N PRO A 250 5.65 -14.29 29.57
CA PRO A 250 6.74 -15.19 29.90
C PRO A 250 6.55 -16.46 29.10
N LEU A 251 7.58 -16.81 28.32
CA LEU A 251 7.66 -18.08 27.62
C LEU A 251 7.31 -19.16 28.64
N THR A 252 6.11 -19.73 28.54
CA THR A 252 5.80 -20.97 29.24
C THR A 252 6.78 -21.99 28.70
N GLN A 253 7.80 -22.28 29.50
CA GLN A 253 8.74 -23.37 29.27
C GLN A 253 7.94 -24.69 29.18
N PRO A 254 8.39 -25.64 28.35
CA PRO A 254 7.63 -26.83 27.96
C PRO A 254 7.18 -27.70 29.13
#